data_AF-A0A977IBR9-F1
#
_entry.id   AF-A0A977IBR9-F1
#
_cell.length_a   1.000
_cell.length_b   1.000
_cell.length_c   1.000
_cell.angle_alpha   90.00
_cell.angle_beta   90.00
_cell.angle_gamma   90.00
#
_symmetry.space_group_name_H-M   'P 1'
#
loop_
_entity.id
_entity.type
_entity.pdbx_description
1 polymer ?
#
loop_
_entity_poly.entity_id
_entity_poly.type
_entity_poly.pdbx_seq_one_letter_code
_entity_poly.pdbx_strand_id
1 'polypeptide(L)'
;MAQWWGPRGFTTTIYEMDVRPGGVWRFVMHGPDGVDYQNKMVYDEIVKPERIVYSHVSGPQFRATVTFAEQEAGGKTKVTVRMLFKSPEERDDVAKKYAIEGLNQNLDRLVEQLAMQQKEGK
;
A
#
# COMPACT_ATOMS: atom_id res chain seq x y z
N MET A 1 -10.69 4.00 0.34
CA MET A 1 -9.46 3.76 -0.45
C MET A 1 -9.01 5.02 -1.19
N ALA A 2 -9.80 5.58 -2.10
CA ALA A 2 -9.40 6.77 -2.87
C ALA A 2 -9.07 8.02 -2.02
N GLN A 3 -9.65 8.15 -0.81
CA GLN A 3 -9.40 9.30 0.07
C GLN A 3 -8.03 9.30 0.77
N TRP A 4 -7.31 8.18 0.79
CA TRP A 4 -6.04 8.06 1.54
C TRP A 4 -4.90 7.34 0.84
N TRP A 5 -5.18 6.62 -0.25
CA TRP A 5 -4.14 5.93 -0.99
C TRP A 5 -3.37 6.88 -1.92
N GLY A 6 -2.06 7.03 -1.69
CA GLY A 6 -1.12 7.83 -2.48
C GLY A 6 -0.27 8.80 -1.63
N PRO A 7 0.96 9.18 -2.02
CA PRO A 7 1.74 10.25 -1.39
C PRO A 7 0.98 11.59 -1.40
N ARG A 8 1.35 12.54 -0.54
CA ARG A 8 0.74 13.89 -0.55
C ARG A 8 1.00 14.55 -1.90
N GLY A 9 0.00 15.22 -2.46
CA GLY A 9 0.07 15.84 -3.79
C GLY A 9 -0.25 14.90 -4.96
N PHE A 10 -0.41 13.59 -4.71
CA PHE A 10 -0.90 12.65 -5.71
C PHE A 10 -2.43 12.50 -5.61
N THR A 11 -3.09 12.33 -6.75
CA THR A 11 -4.45 11.82 -6.82
C THR A 11 -4.44 10.39 -7.36
N THR A 12 -5.45 9.59 -7.01
CA THR A 12 -5.50 8.18 -7.40
C THR A 12 -6.83 7.86 -8.07
N THR A 13 -6.77 7.32 -9.29
CA THR A 13 -7.92 6.76 -9.99
C THR A 13 -7.89 5.24 -9.86
N ILE A 14 -8.90 4.65 -9.22
CA ILE A 14 -9.03 3.19 -9.06
C ILE A 14 -9.95 2.66 -10.15
N TYR A 15 -9.45 1.73 -10.97
CA TYR A 15 -10.22 1.11 -12.05
C TYR A 15 -10.82 -0.24 -11.64
N GLU A 16 -10.11 -0.99 -10.79
CA GLU A 16 -10.51 -2.33 -10.38
C GLU A 16 -9.90 -2.61 -9.01
N MET A 17 -10.68 -3.18 -8.09
CA MET A 17 -10.19 -3.62 -6.78
C MET A 17 -11.00 -4.83 -6.32
N ASP A 18 -10.43 -6.01 -6.50
CA ASP A 18 -11.02 -7.29 -6.10
C ASP A 18 -10.18 -7.92 -4.98
N VAL A 19 -10.56 -7.68 -3.72
CA VAL A 19 -9.75 -8.04 -2.54
C VAL A 19 -10.01 -9.50 -2.12
N ARG A 20 -9.52 -10.44 -2.93
CA ARG A 20 -9.51 -11.89 -2.67
C ARG A 20 -8.29 -12.54 -3.31
N PRO A 21 -7.89 -13.76 -2.90
CA PRO A 21 -6.82 -14.48 -3.60
C PRO A 21 -7.08 -14.59 -5.11
N GLY A 22 -6.09 -14.23 -5.92
CA GLY A 22 -6.16 -14.12 -7.38
C GLY A 22 -6.84 -12.85 -7.90
N GLY A 23 -7.43 -12.02 -7.03
CA GLY A 23 -8.07 -10.78 -7.39
C GLY A 23 -7.07 -9.69 -7.81
N VAL A 24 -7.53 -8.78 -8.67
CA VAL A 24 -6.70 -7.72 -9.25
C VAL A 24 -7.01 -6.39 -8.59
N TRP A 25 -5.96 -5.60 -8.38
CA TRP A 25 -6.09 -4.19 -8.07
C TRP A 25 -5.35 -3.36 -9.12
N ARG A 26 -6.10 -2.53 -9.85
CA ARG A 26 -5.58 -1.69 -10.93
C ARG A 26 -5.95 -0.24 -10.67
N PHE A 27 -4.94 0.62 -10.65
CA PHE A 27 -5.10 2.03 -10.36
C PHE A 27 -4.03 2.87 -11.05
N VAL A 28 -4.29 4.16 -11.19
CA VAL A 28 -3.33 5.15 -11.68
C VAL A 28 -3.10 6.15 -10.57
N MET A 29 -1.83 6.43 -10.30
CA MET A 29 -1.45 7.55 -9.46
C MET A 29 -1.04 8.71 -10.36
N HIS A 30 -1.68 9.85 -10.19
CA HIS A 30 -1.39 11.07 -10.93
C HIS A 30 -0.45 11.93 -10.09
N GLY A 31 0.80 12.09 -10.55
CA GLY A 31 1.79 12.92 -9.91
C GLY A 31 1.51 14.42 -10.07
N PRO A 32 1.98 15.25 -9.13
CA PRO A 32 1.85 16.71 -9.23
C PRO A 32 2.67 17.30 -10.39
N ASP A 33 3.61 16.53 -10.93
CA ASP A 33 4.39 16.82 -12.14
C ASP A 33 3.63 16.49 -13.45
N GLY A 34 2.41 15.97 -13.34
CA GLY A 34 1.58 15.56 -14.47
C GLY A 34 1.91 14.17 -15.02
N VAL A 35 2.78 13.40 -14.34
CA VAL A 35 3.12 12.04 -14.74
C VAL A 35 2.12 11.04 -14.17
N ASP A 36 1.60 10.17 -15.04
CA ASP A 36 0.68 9.11 -14.66
C ASP A 36 1.41 7.78 -14.44
N TYR A 37 1.33 7.26 -13.22
CA TYR A 37 1.93 6.00 -12.82
C TYR A 37 0.88 4.89 -12.83
N GLN A 38 0.96 4.02 -13.84
CA GLN A 38 0.07 2.87 -13.99
C GLN A 38 0.48 1.75 -13.03
N ASN A 39 -0.43 1.36 -12.14
CA ASN A 39 -0.20 0.33 -11.15
C ASN A 39 -1.17 -0.84 -11.35
N LYS A 40 -0.62 -2.05 -11.36
CA LYS A 40 -1.39 -3.30 -11.34
C LYS A 40 -0.78 -4.24 -10.31
N MET A 41 -1.63 -4.70 -9.41
CA MET A 41 -1.31 -5.67 -8.37
C MET A 41 -2.22 -6.89 -8.47
N VAL A 42 -1.72 -8.04 -8.06
CA VAL A 42 -2.50 -9.28 -7.90
C VAL A 42 -2.39 -9.70 -6.44
N TYR A 43 -3.53 -9.93 -5.79
CA TYR A 43 -3.55 -10.45 -4.42
C TYR A 43 -3.20 -11.93 -4.43
N ASP A 44 -2.07 -12.28 -3.85
CA ASP A 44 -1.63 -13.66 -3.71
C ASP A 44 -2.35 -14.35 -2.55
N GLU A 45 -2.57 -13.62 -1.44
CA GLU A 45 -3.14 -14.16 -0.22
C GLU A 45 -3.84 -13.09 0.62
N ILE A 46 -4.99 -13.44 1.22
CA ILE A 46 -5.74 -12.60 2.15
C ILE A 46 -6.14 -13.43 3.36
N VAL A 47 -5.60 -13.10 4.53
CA VAL A 47 -5.95 -13.69 5.83
C VAL A 47 -6.42 -12.56 6.73
N LYS A 48 -7.72 -12.49 7.02
CA LYS A 48 -8.27 -11.43 7.88
C LYS A 48 -8.16 -11.84 9.35
N PRO A 49 -7.75 -10.95 10.28
CA PRO A 49 -7.21 -9.59 10.08
C PRO A 49 -5.67 -9.55 9.93
N GLU A 50 -5.01 -10.70 9.82
CA GLU A 50 -3.58 -10.86 10.11
C GLU A 50 -2.64 -10.47 8.98
N ARG A 51 -3.00 -10.77 7.71
CA ARG A 51 -2.02 -10.76 6.61
C ARG A 51 -2.62 -10.52 5.24
N ILE A 52 -1.92 -9.73 4.44
CA ILE A 52 -2.18 -9.50 3.02
C ILE A 52 -0.88 -9.74 2.26
N VAL A 53 -0.93 -10.51 1.17
CA VAL A 53 0.19 -10.71 0.26
C VAL A 53 -0.25 -10.34 -1.15
N TYR A 54 0.56 -9.53 -1.85
CA TYR A 54 0.29 -9.15 -3.23
C TYR A 54 1.56 -9.01 -4.05
N SER A 55 1.43 -9.18 -5.34
CA SER A 55 2.50 -9.01 -6.33
C SER A 55 2.22 -7.78 -7.19
N HIS A 56 3.16 -6.84 -7.25
CA HIS A 56 3.13 -5.72 -8.18
C HIS A 56 3.65 -6.19 -9.55
N VAL A 57 2.82 -6.10 -10.58
CA VAL A 57 3.09 -6.73 -11.89
C VAL A 57 3.35 -5.75 -13.02
N SER A 58 2.97 -4.47 -12.88
CA SER A 58 3.19 -3.43 -13.90
C SER A 58 4.57 -2.78 -13.87
N GLY A 59 5.39 -3.05 -12.84
CA GLY A 59 6.76 -2.55 -12.73
C GLY A 59 6.89 -1.31 -11.83
N PRO A 60 7.92 -1.21 -10.98
CA PRO A 60 8.92 -2.24 -10.66
C PRO A 60 8.25 -3.46 -10.00
N GLN A 61 8.68 -4.68 -10.37
CA GLN A 61 8.02 -5.89 -9.87
C GLN A 61 8.52 -6.25 -8.47
N PHE A 62 7.60 -6.47 -7.55
CA PHE A 62 7.92 -6.93 -6.20
C PHE A 62 6.76 -7.73 -5.62
N ARG A 63 7.08 -8.59 -4.66
CA ARG A 63 6.09 -9.24 -3.79
C ARG A 63 6.08 -8.55 -2.45
N ALA A 64 4.93 -8.03 -2.04
CA ALA A 64 4.74 -7.40 -0.75
C ALA A 64 3.97 -8.33 0.20
N THR A 65 4.46 -8.44 1.43
CA THR A 65 3.75 -9.06 2.55
C THR A 65 3.48 -7.98 3.59
N VAL A 66 2.20 -7.78 3.89
CA VAL A 66 1.72 -6.88 4.94
C VAL A 66 1.17 -7.73 6.08
N THR A 67 1.65 -7.51 7.30
CA THR A 67 1.14 -8.18 8.51
C THR A 67 0.68 -7.18 9.55
N PHE A 68 -0.37 -7.56 10.28
CA PHE A 68 -0.96 -6.79 11.36
C PHE A 68 -0.82 -7.57 12.66
N ALA A 69 -0.25 -6.95 13.69
CA ALA A 69 -0.12 -7.54 15.02
C ALA A 69 -0.55 -6.53 16.09
N GLU A 70 -1.31 -6.97 17.08
CA GLU A 70 -1.64 -6.16 18.24
C GLU A 70 -0.39 -5.94 19.11
N GLN A 71 -0.22 -4.73 19.65
CA GLN A 71 0.84 -4.45 20.60
C GLN A 71 0.36 -4.68 22.04
N GLU A 72 1.24 -5.22 22.89
CA GLU A 72 0.93 -5.62 24.28
C GLU A 72 0.35 -4.51 25.16
N ALA A 73 0.56 -3.24 24.82
CA ALA A 73 0.02 -2.10 25.56
C ALA A 73 -1.47 -1.79 25.29
N GLY A 74 -2.15 -2.60 24.45
CA GLY A 74 -3.56 -2.45 24.11
C GLY A 74 -3.85 -1.28 23.17
N GLY A 75 -4.71 -1.51 22.17
CA GLY A 75 -5.25 -0.44 21.32
C GLY A 75 -4.32 0.09 20.22
N LYS A 76 -3.16 -0.52 19.99
CA LYS A 76 -2.27 -0.20 18.86
C LYS A 76 -2.02 -1.42 17.99
N THR A 77 -2.03 -1.21 16.67
CA THR A 77 -1.69 -2.23 15.68
C THR A 77 -0.31 -1.92 15.08
N LYS A 78 0.62 -2.87 15.19
CA LYS A 78 1.88 -2.85 14.45
C LYS A 78 1.61 -3.37 13.04
N VAL A 79 1.82 -2.49 12.06
CA VAL A 79 1.82 -2.85 10.64
C VAL A 79 3.26 -3.08 10.20
N THR A 80 3.53 -4.25 9.61
CA THR A 80 4.84 -4.53 8.99
C THR A 80 4.63 -4.75 7.49
N VAL A 81 5.37 -4.02 6.67
CA VAL A 81 5.36 -4.17 5.21
C VAL A 81 6.73 -4.65 4.77
N ARG A 82 6.79 -5.85 4.19
CA ARG A 82 8.02 -6.43 3.63
C ARG A 82 7.88 -6.53 2.12
N MET A 83 8.78 -5.90 1.38
CA MET A 83 8.85 -5.98 -0.08
C MET A 83 10.05 -6.84 -0.50
N LEU A 84 9.81 -7.81 -1.37
CA LEU A 84 10.82 -8.68 -1.96
C LEU A 84 10.95 -8.37 -3.45
N PHE A 85 12.17 -8.02 -3.86
CA PHE A 85 12.53 -7.69 -5.24
C PHE A 85 13.34 -8.82 -5.87
N LYS A 86 13.45 -8.82 -7.21
CA LYS A 86 14.19 -9.86 -7.95
C LYS A 86 15.69 -9.75 -7.76
N SER A 87 16.22 -8.53 -7.60
CA SER A 87 17.64 -8.30 -7.37
C SER A 87 17.90 -7.20 -6.32
N PRO A 88 19.08 -7.19 -5.69
CA PRO A 88 19.51 -6.12 -4.79
C PRO A 88 19.52 -4.75 -5.48
N GLU A 89 19.86 -4.69 -6.76
CA GLU A 89 19.90 -3.44 -7.54
C GLU A 89 18.51 -2.85 -7.71
N GLU A 90 17.51 -3.67 -8.09
CA GLU A 90 16.10 -3.22 -8.17
C GLU A 90 15.58 -2.77 -6.81
N ARG A 91 15.92 -3.50 -5.74
CA ARG A 91 15.58 -3.10 -4.36
C ARG A 91 16.15 -1.72 -4.05
N ASP A 92 17.44 -1.51 -4.31
CA ASP A 92 18.13 -0.26 -3.96
C ASP A 92 17.62 0.92 -4.77
N ASP A 93 17.34 0.70 -6.05
CA ASP A 93 16.75 1.72 -6.92
C ASP A 93 15.37 2.13 -6.44
N VAL A 94 14.51 1.18 -6.10
CA VAL A 94 13.16 1.45 -5.60
C VAL A 94 13.19 2.07 -4.21
N ALA A 95 14.08 1.60 -3.32
CA ALA A 95 14.24 2.13 -1.96
C ALA A 95 14.75 3.58 -1.97
N LYS A 96 15.76 3.89 -2.78
CA LYS A 96 16.34 5.24 -2.89
C LYS A 96 15.39 6.24 -3.53
N LYS A 97 14.61 5.81 -4.53
CA LYS A 97 13.81 6.73 -5.35
C LYS A 97 12.38 6.91 -4.85
N TYR A 98 11.75 5.88 -4.26
CA TYR A 98 10.29 5.89 -4.11
C TYR A 98 9.74 5.28 -2.81
N ALA A 99 10.30 4.15 -2.36
CA ALA A 99 9.57 3.29 -1.42
C ALA A 99 9.53 3.78 0.02
N ILE A 100 10.61 4.36 0.56
CA ILE A 100 10.66 4.71 1.98
C ILE A 100 9.72 5.89 2.27
N GLU A 101 9.81 6.96 1.48
CA GLU A 101 8.98 8.14 1.67
C GLU A 101 7.53 7.90 1.24
N GLY A 102 7.30 7.27 0.09
CA GLY A 102 5.95 6.98 -0.40
C GLY A 102 5.18 6.00 0.49
N LEU A 103 5.86 5.00 1.06
CA LEU A 103 5.23 4.07 2.00
C LEU A 103 4.92 4.72 3.34
N ASN A 104 5.83 5.55 3.87
CA ASN A 104 5.57 6.32 5.09
C ASN A 104 4.37 7.25 4.90
N GLN A 105 4.30 7.99 3.80
CA GLN A 105 3.16 8.87 3.51
C GLN A 105 1.84 8.09 3.34
N ASN A 106 1.86 6.91 2.72
CA ASN A 106 0.68 6.04 2.63
C ASN A 106 0.21 5.55 4.01
N LEU A 107 1.15 5.18 4.89
CA LEU A 107 0.84 4.75 6.25
C LEU A 107 0.35 5.91 7.11
N ASP A 108 0.91 7.11 6.96
CA ASP A 108 0.45 8.32 7.65
C ASP A 108 -1.00 8.65 7.27
N ARG A 109 -1.33 8.60 5.98
CA ARG A 109 -2.72 8.83 5.51
C ARG A 109 -3.69 7.74 6.00
N LEU A 110 -3.23 6.49 6.13
CA LEU A 110 -4.02 5.42 6.74
C LEU A 110 -4.31 5.73 8.21
N VAL A 111 -3.32 6.18 8.97
CA VAL A 111 -3.49 6.58 10.38
C VAL A 111 -4.47 7.76 10.51
N GLU A 112 -4.35 8.78 9.66
CA GLU A 112 -5.26 9.93 9.64
C GLU A 112 -6.72 9.52 9.39
N GLN A 113 -6.97 8.60 8.45
CA GLN A 113 -8.31 8.11 8.17
C GLN A 113 -8.90 7.22 9.27
N LEU A 114 -8.08 6.40 9.91
CA LEU A 114 -8.53 5.60 11.06
C LEU A 114 -8.95 6.53 12.21
N ALA A 115 -8.20 7.61 12.44
CA ALA A 115 -8.54 8.63 13.43
C ALA A 115 -9.84 9.39 13.09
N MET A 116 -10.14 9.62 11.81
CA MET A 116 -11.41 10.22 11.37
C MET A 116 -12.60 9.28 11.60
N GLN A 117 -12.49 8.00 11.21
CA GLN A 117 -13.56 7.02 11.39
C GLN A 117 -13.87 6.73 12.88
N GLN A 118 -12.87 6.78 13.76
CA GLN A 118 -13.08 6.66 15.21
C GLN A 118 -13.81 7.86 15.83
N LYS A 119 -13.78 9.04 15.18
CA LYS A 119 -14.51 10.24 15.62
C LYS A 119 -15.95 10.28 15.13
N GLU A 120 -16.22 9.72 13.95
CA GLU A 120 -17.56 9.68 13.35
C GLU A 120 -18.42 8.53 13.88
N GLY A 121 -17.81 7.49 14.45
CA GLY A 121 -18.51 6.38 15.12
C GLY A 121 -18.84 6.62 16.60
N LYS A 122 -18.83 7.87 17.07
CA LYS A 122 -19.13 8.26 18.46
C LYS A 122 -20.39 9.10 18.57
#